data_AF-A0A6V7IZB3-F1
#
_entry.id   AF-A0A6V7IZB3-F1
#
_cell.length_a   1.000
_cell.length_b   1.000
_cell.length_c   1.000
_cell.angle_alpha   90.00
_cell.angle_beta   90.00
_cell.angle_gamma   90.00
#
_symmetry.space_group_name_H-M   'P 1'
#
loop_
_entity.id
_entity.type
_entity.pdbx_description
1 polymer ?
#
loop_
_entity_poly.entity_id
_entity_poly.type
_entity_poly.pdbx_seq_one_letter_code
_entity_poly.pdbx_strand_id
1 'polypeptide(L)' 'DLQNWLNQSADGCVYVSLGSLIRFESFPSEILDMFYKTFEKLAPVRVLLKVSDLRAVAGKLASNVKALTWIPQVSVL' A
#
# COMPACT_ATOMS: atom_id res chain seq x y z
N ASP A 1 16.16 -1.85 -2.89
CA ASP A 1 15.29 -2.16 -1.74
C ASP A 1 13.85 -2.49 -2.08
N LEU A 2 13.10 -1.60 -2.75
CA LEU A 2 11.69 -1.88 -3.10
C LEU A 2 11.55 -3.13 -3.98
N GLN A 3 12.39 -3.27 -5.02
CA GLN A 3 12.38 -4.44 -5.90
C GLN A 3 12.61 -5.75 -5.13
N ASN A 4 13.62 -5.81 -4.24
CA ASN A 4 13.87 -6.98 -3.39
C ASN A 4 12.67 -7.30 -2.50
N TRP A 5 12.02 -6.27 -1.96
CA TRP A 5 10.80 -6.45 -1.18
C TRP A 5 9.65 -6.98 -2.06
N LEU A 6 9.44 -6.48 -3.28
CA LEU A 6 8.40 -7.02 -4.17
C LEU A 6 8.70 -8.48 -4.57
N ASN A 7 9.96 -8.79 -4.91
CA ASN A 7 10.39 -10.11 -5.35
C ASN A 7 10.33 -11.21 -4.28
N GLN A 8 10.22 -10.86 -3.00
CA GLN A 8 10.04 -11.82 -1.92
C GLN A 8 8.59 -12.30 -1.76
N SER A 9 7.64 -11.77 -2.56
CA SER A 9 6.26 -12.26 -2.60
C SER A 9 6.13 -13.34 -3.68
N ALA A 10 5.76 -14.55 -3.29
CA ALA A 10 5.69 -15.69 -4.23
C ALA A 10 4.55 -15.55 -5.25
N ASP A 11 3.41 -15.01 -4.83
CA ASP A 11 2.17 -14.94 -5.63
C ASP A 11 1.96 -13.56 -6.27
N GLY A 12 3.03 -12.79 -6.46
CA GLY A 12 2.98 -11.42 -6.98
C GLY A 12 2.66 -10.38 -5.91
N CYS A 13 2.18 -9.20 -6.32
CA CYS A 13 1.89 -8.10 -5.41
C CYS A 13 0.66 -7.30 -5.85
N VAL A 14 0.04 -6.61 -4.89
CA VAL A 14 -1.06 -5.68 -5.15
C VAL A 14 -0.52 -4.26 -5.08
N TYR A 15 -0.59 -3.54 -6.20
CA TYR A 15 -0.27 -2.12 -6.25
C TYR A 15 -1.56 -1.27 -6.11
N VAL A 16 -1.61 -0.41 -5.11
CA VAL A 16 -2.75 0.46 -4.81
C VAL A 16 -2.35 1.93 -5.01
N SER A 17 -2.97 2.58 -5.99
CA SER A 17 -2.77 4.01 -6.30
C SER A 17 -4.07 4.62 -6.81
N LEU A 18 -4.48 5.76 -6.25
CA LEU A 18 -5.69 6.50 -6.65
C LEU A 18 -5.36 7.73 -7.51
N GLY A 19 -4.23 7.66 -8.24
CA GLY A 19 -3.73 8.77 -9.03
C GLY A 19 -3.18 9.90 -8.17
N SER A 20 -3.14 11.12 -8.74
CA SER A 20 -2.60 12.33 -8.07
C SER A 20 -3.65 13.17 -7.37
N LEU A 21 -4.93 13.04 -7.75
CA LEU A 21 -6.01 13.89 -7.26
C LEU A 21 -6.59 13.39 -5.93
N ILE A 22 -6.72 12.08 -5.77
CA ILE A 22 -7.33 11.48 -4.58
C ILE A 22 -6.23 11.04 -3.62
N ARG A 23 -6.31 11.53 -2.37
CA ARG A 23 -5.42 11.12 -1.29
C ARG A 23 -6.07 9.93 -0.57
N PHE A 24 -5.42 8.78 -0.58
CA PHE A 24 -5.94 7.58 0.07
C PHE A 24 -6.30 7.86 1.54
N GLU A 25 -5.41 8.53 2.25
CA GLU A 25 -5.54 8.89 3.66
C GLU A 25 -6.64 9.91 3.98
N SER A 26 -7.29 10.50 2.97
CA SER A 26 -8.40 11.44 3.16
C SER A 26 -9.77 10.78 3.24
N PHE A 27 -9.86 9.46 3.01
CA PHE A 27 -11.11 8.76 3.21
C PHE A 27 -11.54 8.74 4.68
N PRO A 28 -12.85 8.62 4.97
CA PRO A 28 -13.35 8.41 6.33
C PRO A 28 -12.68 7.22 7.03
N SER A 29 -12.56 7.29 8.35
CA SER A 29 -11.91 6.27 9.18
C SER A 29 -12.44 4.86 8.93
N GLU A 30 -13.76 4.73 8.75
CA GLU A 30 -14.42 3.45 8.55
C GLU A 30 -13.97 2.80 7.23
N ILE A 31 -13.78 3.62 6.18
CA ILE A 31 -13.29 3.16 4.88
C ILE A 31 -11.82 2.76 4.97
N LEU A 32 -10.99 3.57 5.63
CA LEU A 32 -9.58 3.27 5.84
C LEU A 32 -9.39 1.96 6.60
N ASP A 33 -10.14 1.76 7.68
CA ASP A 33 -10.09 0.55 8.50
C ASP A 33 -10.50 -0.69 7.70
N MET A 34 -11.48 -0.58 6.80
CA MET A 34 -11.82 -1.67 5.88
C MET A 34 -10.67 -2.00 4.93
N PHE A 35 -9.99 -1.01 4.37
CA PHE A 35 -8.81 -1.25 3.53
C PHE A 35 -7.68 -1.91 4.32
N TYR A 36 -7.34 -1.40 5.52
CA TYR A 36 -6.26 -1.98 6.33
C TYR A 36 -6.53 -3.44 6.69
N LYS A 37 -7.73 -3.76 7.14
CA LYS A 37 -8.15 -5.15 7.42
C LYS A 37 -8.12 -6.03 6.18
N THR A 38 -8.48 -5.47 5.01
CA THR A 38 -8.42 -6.21 3.75
C THR A 38 -6.97 -6.48 3.34
N PHE A 39 -6.08 -5.50 3.45
CA PHE A 39 -4.67 -5.65 3.12
C PHE A 39 -3.97 -6.68 4.02
N GLU A 40 -4.30 -6.70 5.31
CA GLU A 40 -3.80 -7.72 6.24
C GLU A 40 -4.23 -9.13 5.83
N LYS A 41 -5.50 -9.31 5.44
CA LYS A 41 -6.03 -10.61 4.98
C LYS A 41 -5.41 -11.11 3.67
N LEU A 42 -4.76 -10.24 2.90
CA LEU A 42 -4.07 -10.64 1.67
C LEU A 42 -2.72 -11.31 1.96
N ALA A 43 -2.20 -11.27 3.19
CA ALA A 43 -0.96 -11.95 3.53
C ALA A 43 -1.02 -13.45 3.12
N PRO A 44 0.03 -13.99 2.47
CA PRO A 44 1.37 -13.43 2.34
C PRO A 44 1.57 -12.45 1.15
N VAL A 45 0.56 -12.18 0.33
CA VAL A 45 0.66 -11.25 -0.80
C VAL A 45 1.01 -9.84 -0.30
N ARG A 46 2.02 -9.25 -0.92
CA ARG A 46 2.51 -7.91 -0.57
C ARG A 46 1.64 -6.82 -1.17
N VAL A 47 1.31 -5.80 -0.39
CA VAL A 47 0.55 -4.63 -0.83
C VAL A 47 1.46 -3.40 -0.86
N LEU A 48 1.66 -2.84 -2.03
CA LEU A 48 2.36 -1.58 -2.23
C LEU A 48 1.34 -0.44 -2.35
N LEU A 49 1.23 0.38 -1.31
CA LEU A 49 0.25 1.45 -1.21
C LEU A 49 0.90 2.81 -1.49
N LYS A 50 0.36 3.55 -2.46
CA LYS A 50 0.71 4.97 -2.66
C LYS A 50 -0.16 5.85 -1.74
N VAL A 51 0.48 6.68 -0.92
CA VAL A 51 -0.17 7.72 -0.08
C VAL A 51 0.41 9.10 -0.38
N SER A 52 -0.18 10.18 0.11
CA SER A 52 0.44 11.53 -0.01
C SER A 52 1.24 11.92 1.23
N ASP A 53 0.89 11.41 2.42
CA ASP A 53 1.61 11.59 3.68
C ASP A 53 1.75 10.26 4.43
N LEU A 54 3.00 9.80 4.63
CA LEU A 54 3.30 8.58 5.39
C LEU A 54 2.86 8.67 6.85
N ARG A 55 2.85 9.87 7.44
CA ARG A 55 2.48 10.05 8.86
C ARG A 55 1.01 9.73 9.10
N ALA A 56 0.15 9.91 8.09
CA ALA A 56 -1.29 9.64 8.20
C ALA A 56 -1.61 8.14 8.35
N VAL A 57 -0.72 7.28 7.85
CA VAL A 57 -0.87 5.81 7.87
C VAL A 57 0.14 5.11 8.80
N ALA A 58 1.04 5.85 9.43
CA ALA A 58 2.04 5.31 10.33
C ALA A 58 1.41 4.53 11.48
N GLY A 59 1.93 3.33 11.75
CA GLY A 59 1.44 2.45 12.83
C GLY A 59 0.12 1.73 12.56
N LYS A 60 -0.52 1.94 11.40
CA LYS A 60 -1.81 1.31 11.05
C LYS A 60 -1.70 0.14 10.06
N LEU A 61 -0.54 0.00 9.42
CA LEU A 61 -0.33 -0.95 8.31
C LEU A 61 0.20 -2.30 8.82
N ALA A 62 -0.35 -3.39 8.28
CA ALA A 62 0.15 -4.73 8.51
C ALA A 62 1.54 -4.96 7.88
N SER A 63 2.25 -6.00 8.30
CA SER A 63 3.65 -6.26 7.91
C SER A 63 3.85 -6.57 6.41
N ASN A 64 2.81 -7.05 5.72
CA ASN A 64 2.80 -7.28 4.28
C ASN A 64 2.52 -6.00 3.46
N VAL A 65 2.25 -4.86 4.12
CA VAL A 65 1.92 -3.60 3.47
C VAL A 65 3.09 -2.62 3.57
N LYS A 66 3.48 -2.03 2.43
CA LYS A 66 4.45 -0.95 2.36
C LYS A 66 3.80 0.28 1.76
N ALA A 67 3.79 1.38 2.52
CA ALA A 67 3.36 2.67 2.01
C ALA A 67 4.54 3.51 1.52
N LEU A 68 4.38 4.19 0.39
CA LEU A 68 5.34 5.15 -0.16
C LEU A 68 4.60 6.38 -0.70
N THR A 69 5.24 7.55 -0.63
CA THR A 69 4.71 8.79 -1.23
C THR A 69 4.92 8.86 -2.74
N TRP A 70 5.97 8.19 -3.23
CA TRP A 70 6.32 8.16 -4.63
C TRP A 70 6.79 6.76 -5.02
N ILE A 71 6.30 6.28 -6.16
CA ILE A 71 6.57 4.95 -6.71
C ILE A 71 6.80 5.11 -8.22
N PRO A 72 7.88 4.52 -8.79
CA PRO A 72 8.10 4.54 -10.24
C PRO A 72 7.10 3.58 -10.92
N GLN A 73 5.88 4.05 -11.17
CA GLN A 73 4.75 3.22 -11.59
C GLN A 73 5.05 2.37 -12.84
N VAL A 74 5.73 2.93 -13.85
CA VAL A 74 6.11 2.22 -15.09
C VAL A 74 7.11 1.09 -14.85
N SER A 75 7.92 1.17 -13.78
CA SER A 75 8.87 0.12 -13.44
C SER A 75 8.27 -0.97 -12.55
N VAL A 76 7.09 -0.72 -11.97
CA VAL A 76 6.38 -1.65 -11.09
C VAL A 76 5.32 -2.47 -11.84
N LEU A 77 4.63 -1.84 -12.80
CA LEU A 77 3.66 -2.47 -13.68
C LEU A 77 4.33 -3.08 -14.92
#